data_AF-A0A0K2RML2-F1
#
_entry.id   AF-A0A0K2RML2-F1
#
_cell.length_a   1.000
_cell.length_b   1.000
_cell.length_c   1.000
_cell.angle_alpha   90.00
_cell.angle_beta   90.00
_cell.angle_gamma   90.00
#
_symmetry.space_group_name_H-M   'P 1'
#
loop_
_entity.id
_entity.type
_entity.pdbx_description
1 polymer ?
#
loop_
_entity_poly.entity_id
_entity_poly.type
_entity_poly.pdbx_seq_one_letter_code
_entity_poly.pdbx_strand_id
1 'polypeptide(L)'
;MAAAVSGQRCAVATIVAAGGSVPRPLGTSMLVSEHGDVLGSLSGGCVEGAVVEAALQAMRDGGSRLESFGYSAEDAFAVGLTCGGELEVHIQPTGPAGLDLALLNAASGGSSLALIRRLDAAGGAVVVPDPARFSAAGSRELSDLLGGDDAVIRAAAAQLEPLLHGGRAGLVRLAPAEGCGGSVPEAEPITLFVETRLPAARMLIFGANDFGAALLPAGKLLGYEVTLCDARPAFSSQGRFLGADHLVTDWPHRYLAAEAAAGRIDSRTVVCVLTHDPKFDIPLLETASIWISPMWEPWVPGAATGSGSMDCLPAASRSSPSNACIRRSDWISAP
;
A
#
# COMPACT_ATOMS: atom_id res chain seq x y z
N MET A 1 22.46 3.79 -8.15
CA MET A 1 22.12 3.85 -9.58
C MET A 1 23.34 3.78 -10.48
N ALA A 2 24.47 4.46 -10.21
CA ALA A 2 25.64 4.41 -11.08
C ALA A 2 26.14 2.99 -11.43
N ALA A 3 26.25 2.09 -10.44
CA ALA A 3 26.64 0.68 -10.65
C ALA A 3 25.65 -0.09 -11.57
N ALA A 4 24.36 -0.06 -11.23
CA ALA A 4 23.28 -0.64 -12.02
C ALA A 4 23.17 -0.06 -13.44
N VAL A 5 23.37 1.25 -13.59
CA VAL A 5 23.36 1.97 -14.87
C VAL A 5 24.63 1.66 -15.69
N SER A 6 25.74 1.29 -15.05
CA SER A 6 26.98 0.87 -15.70
C SER A 6 27.03 -0.62 -16.11
N GLY A 7 25.94 -1.37 -15.91
CA GLY A 7 25.86 -2.78 -16.29
C GLY A 7 26.61 -3.75 -15.35
N GLN A 8 27.03 -3.28 -14.18
CA GLN A 8 27.69 -4.12 -13.16
C GLN A 8 26.71 -5.11 -12.53
N ARG A 9 27.21 -6.29 -12.14
CA ARG A 9 26.41 -7.25 -11.38
C ARG A 9 26.10 -6.67 -10.01
N CYS A 10 24.83 -6.74 -9.64
CA CYS A 10 24.34 -6.29 -8.35
C CYS A 10 23.41 -7.34 -7.74
N ALA A 11 23.13 -7.20 -6.45
CA ALA A 11 22.02 -7.86 -5.78
C ALA A 11 21.21 -6.85 -4.98
N VAL A 12 19.90 -7.06 -4.94
CA VAL A 12 18.96 -6.28 -4.12
C VAL A 12 18.59 -7.10 -2.91
N ALA A 13 18.94 -6.59 -1.73
CA ALA A 13 18.53 -7.13 -0.45
C ALA A 13 17.32 -6.34 0.06
N THR A 14 16.22 -7.00 0.38
CA THR A 14 14.98 -6.36 0.82
C THR A 14 14.47 -7.00 2.10
N ILE A 15 14.06 -6.18 3.07
CA ILE A 15 13.36 -6.68 4.26
C ILE A 15 11.96 -7.17 3.84
N VAL A 16 11.71 -8.48 3.99
CA VAL A 16 10.45 -9.13 3.59
C VAL A 16 9.58 -9.53 4.76
N ALA A 17 10.18 -9.76 5.93
CA ALA A 17 9.47 -9.95 7.19
C ALA A 17 10.23 -9.27 8.34
N ALA A 18 9.49 -8.94 9.39
CA ALA A 18 10.03 -8.33 10.59
C ALA A 18 9.24 -8.77 11.82
N GLY A 19 9.94 -9.03 12.92
CA GLY A 19 9.40 -9.36 14.23
C GLY A 19 9.92 -8.41 15.30
N GLY A 20 9.07 -8.02 16.24
CA GLY A 20 9.45 -7.10 17.32
C GLY A 20 9.78 -5.68 16.84
N SER A 21 10.68 -5.00 17.55
CA SER A 21 11.09 -3.63 17.23
C SER A 21 12.22 -3.66 16.19
N VAL A 22 11.94 -3.16 14.98
CA VAL A 22 12.92 -3.10 13.88
C VAL A 22 13.13 -1.67 13.41
N PRO A 23 14.35 -1.31 12.96
CA PRO A 23 14.72 0.07 12.63
C PRO A 23 14.08 0.57 11.33
N ARG A 24 13.68 -0.34 10.43
CA ARG A 24 13.14 -0.02 9.12
C ARG A 24 11.97 -0.94 8.76
N PRO A 25 10.95 -0.44 8.03
CA PRO A 25 9.79 -1.23 7.64
C PRO A 25 10.09 -2.20 6.50
N LEU A 26 9.15 -3.12 6.26
CA LEU A 26 9.15 -4.01 5.10
C LEU A 26 9.27 -3.24 3.79
N GLY A 27 9.94 -3.83 2.79
CA GLY A 27 10.21 -3.22 1.49
C GLY A 27 11.41 -2.26 1.49
N THR A 28 11.99 -1.98 2.66
CA THR A 28 13.28 -1.30 2.73
C THR A 28 14.32 -2.16 2.02
N SER A 29 14.98 -1.57 1.03
CA SER A 29 15.90 -2.26 0.15
C SER A 29 17.29 -1.63 0.17
N MET A 30 18.29 -2.48 -0.02
CA MET A 30 19.69 -2.14 -0.12
C MET A 30 20.27 -2.81 -1.37
N LEU A 31 20.97 -2.05 -2.20
CA LEU A 31 21.66 -2.55 -3.38
C LEU A 31 23.13 -2.79 -3.04
N VAL A 32 23.65 -3.96 -3.41
CA VAL A 32 25.07 -4.34 -3.25
C VAL A 32 25.66 -4.60 -4.62
N SER A 33 26.77 -3.95 -4.97
CA SER A 33 27.51 -4.21 -6.22
C SER A 33 28.43 -5.43 -6.08
N GLU A 34 28.90 -5.98 -7.20
CA GLU A 34 29.91 -7.06 -7.19
C GLU A 34 31.25 -6.67 -6.56
N HIS A 35 31.51 -5.37 -6.38
CA HIS A 35 32.69 -4.84 -5.68
C HIS A 35 32.44 -4.62 -4.18
N GLY A 36 31.21 -4.85 -3.70
CA GLY A 36 30.82 -4.63 -2.31
C GLY A 36 30.37 -3.20 -2.00
N ASP A 37 30.23 -2.33 -3.00
CA ASP A 37 29.67 -1.00 -2.80
C ASP A 37 28.19 -1.10 -2.45
N VAL A 38 27.75 -0.27 -1.51
CA VAL A 38 26.38 -0.30 -0.98
C VAL A 38 25.64 0.99 -1.30
N LEU A 39 24.37 0.85 -1.69
CA LEU A 39 23.41 1.95 -1.76
C LEU A 39 22.15 1.60 -0.96
N GLY A 40 21.82 2.46 0.00
CA GLY A 40 20.74 2.21 0.96
C GLY A 40 21.25 1.57 2.25
N SER A 41 20.34 1.25 3.16
CA SER A 41 20.63 0.61 4.45
C SER A 41 19.37 -0.06 4.97
N LEU A 42 19.54 -1.21 5.64
CA LEU A 42 18.45 -2.00 6.19
C LEU A 42 18.25 -1.74 7.69
N SER A 43 19.34 -1.59 8.44
CA SER A 43 19.30 -1.47 9.90
C SER A 43 20.03 -0.26 10.48
N GLY A 44 20.90 0.38 9.69
CA GLY A 44 21.79 1.45 10.15
C GLY A 44 23.16 0.95 10.62
N GLY A 45 23.52 -0.31 10.35
CA GLY A 45 24.89 -0.82 10.51
C GLY A 45 25.02 -2.19 11.20
N CYS A 46 23.96 -2.75 11.77
CA CYS A 46 24.06 -3.99 12.54
C CYS A 46 24.19 -5.24 11.65
N VAL A 47 23.42 -5.31 10.56
CA VAL A 47 23.32 -6.52 9.72
C VAL A 47 23.93 -6.33 8.32
N GLU A 48 24.28 -5.09 7.96
CA GLU A 48 24.72 -4.72 6.62
C GLU A 48 25.93 -5.52 6.14
N GLY A 49 26.93 -5.78 7.00
CA GLY A 49 28.11 -6.56 6.63
C GLY A 49 27.77 -7.99 6.20
N ALA A 50 26.95 -8.68 7.01
CA ALA A 50 26.51 -10.04 6.70
C ALA A 50 25.64 -10.08 5.43
N VAL A 51 24.79 -9.06 5.22
CA VAL A 51 23.99 -8.95 4.00
C VAL A 51 24.86 -8.72 2.77
N VAL A 52 25.93 -7.94 2.87
CA VAL A 52 26.90 -7.76 1.77
C VAL A 52 27.58 -9.08 1.42
N GLU A 53 28.03 -9.85 2.40
CA GLU A 53 28.63 -11.17 2.17
C GLU A 53 27.67 -12.14 1.50
N ALA A 54 26.43 -12.22 2.00
CA ALA A 54 25.38 -13.05 1.43
C ALA A 54 25.00 -12.61 0.00
N ALA A 55 24.97 -11.31 -0.27
CA ALA A 55 24.74 -10.75 -1.60
C ALA A 55 25.85 -11.09 -2.59
N LEU A 56 27.12 -10.97 -2.19
CA LEU A 56 28.25 -11.36 -3.01
C LEU A 56 28.23 -12.87 -3.31
N GLN A 57 27.80 -13.68 -2.34
CA GLN A 57 27.63 -15.12 -2.53
C GLN A 57 26.47 -15.46 -3.47
N ALA A 58 25.29 -14.86 -3.26
CA ALA A 58 24.12 -15.00 -4.14
C ALA A 58 24.46 -14.65 -5.61
N MET A 59 25.26 -13.60 -5.81
CA MET A 59 25.72 -13.26 -7.15
C MET A 59 26.67 -14.32 -7.74
N ARG A 60 27.48 -15.02 -6.93
CA ARG A 60 28.43 -16.04 -7.40
C ARG A 60 27.74 -17.33 -7.81
N ASP A 61 26.77 -17.80 -7.03
CA ASP A 61 26.04 -19.04 -7.30
C ASP A 61 24.77 -18.84 -8.15
N GLY A 62 24.31 -17.60 -8.30
CA GLY A 62 23.19 -17.22 -9.16
C GLY A 62 21.82 -17.47 -8.54
N GLY A 63 21.75 -17.76 -7.24
CA GLY A 63 20.51 -18.05 -6.52
C GLY A 63 19.99 -16.85 -5.71
N SER A 64 18.66 -16.77 -5.54
CA SER A 64 18.08 -15.95 -4.48
C SER A 64 18.30 -16.60 -3.12
N ARG A 65 18.32 -15.78 -2.06
CA ARG A 65 18.50 -16.23 -0.68
C ARG A 65 17.50 -15.53 0.23
N LEU A 66 17.05 -16.23 1.27
CA LEU A 66 16.30 -15.65 2.37
C LEU A 66 17.14 -15.82 3.64
N GLU A 67 17.58 -14.71 4.22
CA GLU A 67 18.45 -14.70 5.40
C GLU A 67 17.70 -14.12 6.59
N SER A 68 17.75 -14.80 7.73
CA SER A 68 17.11 -14.36 8.97
C SER A 68 18.15 -13.78 9.93
N PHE A 69 17.92 -12.55 10.39
CA PHE A 69 18.78 -11.82 11.32
C PHE A 69 17.98 -11.49 12.58
N GLY A 70 18.41 -11.97 13.73
CA GLY A 70 17.65 -11.81 14.98
C GLY A 70 18.53 -11.89 16.22
N TYR A 71 17.94 -11.60 17.37
CA TYR A 71 18.57 -11.81 18.67
C TYR A 71 18.25 -13.23 19.17
N SER A 72 19.17 -14.18 18.92
CA SER A 72 19.11 -15.50 19.55
C SER A 72 19.79 -15.44 20.92
N ALA A 73 19.08 -15.77 22.00
CA ALA A 73 19.67 -15.91 23.33
C ALA A 73 20.71 -17.05 23.42
N GLU A 74 20.73 -17.95 22.44
CA GLU A 74 21.60 -19.12 22.39
C GLU A 74 22.88 -18.87 21.58
N ASP A 75 22.96 -17.76 20.83
CA ASP A 75 24.08 -17.47 19.94
C ASP A 75 24.54 -16.00 20.04
N ALA A 76 25.27 -15.70 21.11
CA ALA A 76 25.80 -14.35 21.42
C ALA A 76 26.79 -13.79 20.37
N PHE A 77 27.17 -14.60 19.37
CA PHE A 77 28.04 -14.23 18.25
C PHE A 77 27.30 -14.08 16.91
N ALA A 78 26.01 -14.42 16.85
CA ALA A 78 25.21 -14.18 15.64
C ALA A 78 25.03 -12.67 15.42
N VAL A 79 25.11 -12.25 14.15
CA VAL A 79 24.93 -10.85 13.74
C VAL A 79 23.47 -10.45 14.01
N GLY A 80 23.24 -9.89 15.20
CA GLY A 80 21.91 -9.56 15.71
C GLY A 80 21.59 -8.07 15.66
N LEU A 81 20.30 -7.74 15.65
CA LEU A 81 19.84 -6.38 15.78
C LEU A 81 19.97 -5.90 17.23
N THR A 82 20.63 -4.76 17.43
CA THR A 82 20.76 -4.12 18.76
C THR A 82 19.43 -3.64 19.34
N CYS A 83 18.39 -3.48 18.50
CA CYS A 83 17.04 -3.12 18.92
C CYS A 83 16.19 -4.32 19.41
N GLY A 84 16.72 -5.54 19.37
CA GLY A 84 16.06 -6.75 19.87
C GLY A 84 14.94 -7.29 18.98
N GLY A 85 14.85 -6.83 17.73
CA GLY A 85 13.93 -7.36 16.72
C GLY A 85 14.57 -8.45 15.85
N GLU A 86 13.75 -8.99 14.96
CA GLU A 86 14.13 -9.98 13.95
C GLU A 86 13.75 -9.47 12.55
N LEU A 87 14.59 -9.75 11.56
CA LEU A 87 14.40 -9.40 10.16
C LEU A 87 14.60 -10.63 9.29
N GLU A 88 13.74 -10.80 8.30
CA GLU A 88 14.03 -11.67 7.16
C GLU A 88 14.35 -10.79 5.95
N VAL A 89 15.49 -11.04 5.33
CA VAL A 89 15.98 -10.29 4.17
C VAL A 89 16.06 -11.21 2.98
N HIS A 90 15.29 -10.91 1.94
CA HIS A 90 15.37 -11.59 0.66
C HIS A 90 16.43 -10.90 -0.22
N ILE A 91 17.42 -11.67 -0.65
CA ILE A 91 18.55 -11.23 -1.46
C ILE A 91 18.39 -11.81 -2.86
N GLN A 92 18.27 -10.94 -3.85
CA GLN A 92 18.04 -11.32 -5.23
C GLN A 92 19.08 -10.67 -6.17
N PRO A 93 19.90 -11.46 -6.87
CA PRO A 93 20.78 -10.97 -7.91
C PRO A 93 20.01 -10.29 -9.06
N THR A 94 20.62 -9.29 -9.69
CA THR A 94 20.09 -8.59 -10.86
C THR A 94 20.62 -9.22 -12.14
N GLY A 95 19.78 -9.40 -13.17
CA GLY A 95 20.18 -10.00 -14.44
C GLY A 95 19.00 -10.63 -15.20
N PRO A 96 19.25 -11.32 -16.34
CA PRO A 96 18.19 -11.91 -17.17
C PRO A 96 17.32 -12.96 -16.48
N ALA A 97 17.88 -13.65 -15.48
CA ALA A 97 17.18 -14.61 -14.62
C ALA A 97 16.80 -14.02 -13.24
N GLY A 98 17.09 -12.74 -13.02
CA GLY A 98 16.94 -12.05 -11.73
C GLY A 98 15.97 -10.88 -11.83
N LEU A 99 16.20 -9.84 -11.03
CA LEU A 99 15.38 -8.63 -11.09
C LEU A 99 15.77 -7.77 -12.29
N ASP A 100 14.82 -7.51 -13.20
CA ASP A 100 15.04 -6.60 -14.33
C ASP A 100 15.00 -5.14 -13.87
N LEU A 101 16.20 -4.59 -13.66
CA LEU A 101 16.40 -3.20 -13.26
C LEU A 101 15.98 -2.19 -14.34
N ALA A 102 15.97 -2.58 -15.62
CA ALA A 102 15.54 -1.71 -16.71
C ALA A 102 14.02 -1.53 -16.69
N LEU A 103 13.27 -2.59 -16.37
CA LEU A 103 11.82 -2.53 -16.17
C LEU A 103 11.45 -1.66 -14.96
N LEU A 104 12.19 -1.80 -13.85
CA LEU A 104 12.03 -0.91 -12.70
C LEU A 104 12.35 0.54 -13.05
N ASN A 105 13.45 0.81 -13.76
CA ASN A 105 13.87 2.16 -14.11
C ASN A 105 12.90 2.81 -15.11
N ALA A 106 12.39 2.06 -16.10
CA ALA A 106 11.38 2.53 -17.05
C ALA A 106 10.06 2.88 -16.37
N ALA A 107 9.69 2.16 -15.31
CA ALA A 107 8.50 2.43 -14.51
C ALA A 107 8.70 3.51 -13.43
N SER A 108 9.94 3.88 -13.11
CA SER A 108 10.32 4.82 -12.04
C SER A 108 10.10 6.31 -12.37
N GLY A 109 9.50 6.64 -13.52
CA GLY A 109 9.23 8.01 -13.98
C GLY A 109 8.21 8.81 -13.16
N GLY A 110 8.12 8.57 -11.85
CA GLY A 110 7.14 9.17 -10.94
C GLY A 110 5.76 8.50 -10.97
N SER A 111 5.60 7.47 -11.78
CA SER A 111 4.39 6.66 -11.90
C SER A 111 4.24 5.67 -10.74
N SER A 112 2.98 5.44 -10.35
CA SER A 112 2.59 4.30 -9.50
C SER A 112 3.23 3.01 -10.02
N LEU A 113 3.69 2.14 -9.12
CA LEU A 113 4.32 0.88 -9.49
C LEU A 113 4.22 -0.11 -8.35
N ALA A 114 3.93 -1.37 -8.64
CA ALA A 114 4.22 -2.46 -7.71
C ALA A 114 5.09 -3.54 -8.32
N LEU A 115 5.78 -4.25 -7.45
CA LEU A 115 6.54 -5.44 -7.77
C LEU A 115 6.01 -6.59 -6.90
N ILE A 116 5.61 -7.68 -7.54
CA ILE A 116 5.24 -8.93 -6.89
C ILE A 116 6.35 -9.92 -7.19
N ARG A 117 7.02 -10.46 -6.17
CA ARG A 117 8.10 -11.43 -6.31
C ARG A 117 7.72 -12.74 -5.66
N ARG A 118 8.06 -13.85 -6.31
CA ARG A 118 7.96 -15.19 -5.71
C ARG A 118 9.26 -15.52 -4.99
N LEU A 119 9.16 -15.89 -3.71
CA LEU A 119 10.31 -16.13 -2.82
C LEU A 119 10.64 -17.62 -2.65
N ASP A 120 9.66 -18.51 -2.85
CA ASP A 120 9.77 -19.97 -2.69
C ASP A 120 10.36 -20.68 -3.92
N ALA A 121 10.55 -19.97 -5.02
CA ALA A 121 11.12 -20.52 -6.25
C ALA A 121 12.38 -19.74 -6.67
N ALA A 122 13.14 -20.31 -7.62
CA ALA A 122 14.34 -19.70 -8.21
C ALA A 122 14.01 -18.49 -9.12
N GLY A 123 13.33 -17.49 -8.56
CA GLY A 123 12.93 -16.26 -9.23
C GLY A 123 11.49 -16.25 -9.73
N GLY A 124 11.17 -15.16 -10.43
CA GLY A 124 9.82 -14.84 -10.89
C GLY A 124 9.33 -13.54 -10.25
N ALA A 125 9.03 -12.55 -11.09
CA ALA A 125 8.47 -11.29 -10.65
C ALA A 125 7.46 -10.76 -11.67
N VAL A 126 6.43 -10.10 -11.17
CA VAL A 126 5.45 -9.37 -11.96
C VAL A 126 5.56 -7.90 -11.59
N VAL A 127 5.71 -7.07 -12.62
CA VAL A 127 5.65 -5.61 -12.47
C VAL A 127 4.24 -5.16 -12.78
N VAL A 128 3.68 -4.37 -11.88
CA VAL A 128 2.32 -3.84 -11.96
C VAL A 128 2.39 -2.32 -12.15
N PRO A 129 2.16 -1.80 -13.36
CA PRO A 129 2.29 -0.36 -13.65
C PRO A 129 1.16 0.51 -13.06
N ASP A 130 -0.03 -0.04 -12.82
CA ASP A 130 -1.12 0.68 -12.14
C ASP A 130 -1.66 -0.16 -10.99
N PRO A 131 -0.94 -0.21 -9.86
CA PRO A 131 -1.34 -1.03 -8.73
C PRO A 131 -2.63 -0.54 -8.07
N ALA A 132 -3.03 0.72 -8.23
CA ALA A 132 -4.27 1.24 -7.64
C ALA A 132 -5.53 0.67 -8.30
N ARG A 133 -5.42 0.18 -9.55
CA ARG A 133 -6.54 -0.38 -10.33
C ARG A 133 -6.30 -1.82 -10.77
N PHE A 134 -5.21 -2.42 -10.33
CA PHE A 134 -4.84 -3.77 -10.71
C PHE A 134 -5.88 -4.78 -10.24
N SER A 135 -6.21 -5.73 -11.11
CA SER A 135 -7.01 -6.91 -10.77
C SER A 135 -6.20 -8.16 -11.06
N ALA A 136 -6.01 -8.98 -10.01
CA ALA A 136 -5.22 -10.20 -10.09
C ALA A 136 -5.86 -11.24 -11.03
N ALA A 137 -7.21 -11.33 -11.04
CA ALA A 137 -7.94 -12.28 -11.88
C ALA A 137 -7.75 -12.04 -13.39
N GLY A 138 -7.39 -10.82 -13.80
CA GLY A 138 -7.16 -10.45 -15.20
C GLY A 138 -5.70 -10.52 -15.66
N SER A 139 -4.75 -10.78 -14.76
CA SER A 139 -3.32 -10.75 -15.10
C SER A 139 -2.82 -12.13 -15.50
N ARG A 140 -2.39 -12.25 -16.76
CA ARG A 140 -1.75 -13.45 -17.28
C ARG A 140 -0.39 -13.69 -16.65
N GLU A 141 0.38 -12.64 -16.44
CA GLU A 141 1.72 -12.69 -15.84
C GLU A 141 1.66 -13.22 -14.40
N LEU A 142 0.66 -12.79 -13.63
CA LEU A 142 0.43 -13.30 -12.28
C LEU A 142 -0.06 -14.75 -12.31
N SER A 143 -0.96 -15.10 -13.23
CA SER A 143 -1.40 -16.49 -13.43
C SER A 143 -0.21 -17.41 -13.73
N ASP A 144 0.68 -17.00 -14.63
CA ASP A 144 1.90 -17.74 -14.98
C ASP A 144 2.86 -17.86 -13.77
N LEU A 145 3.02 -16.79 -12.98
CA LEU A 145 3.84 -16.80 -11.75
C LEU A 145 3.32 -17.81 -10.70
N LEU A 146 2.00 -17.97 -10.64
CA LEU A 146 1.29 -18.85 -9.69
C LEU A 146 1.05 -20.27 -10.21
N GLY A 147 1.34 -20.54 -11.49
CA GLY A 147 1.11 -21.85 -12.12
C GLY A 147 -0.31 -22.09 -12.63
N GLY A 148 -1.14 -21.04 -12.74
CA GLY A 148 -2.40 -21.07 -13.50
C GLY A 148 -3.62 -21.67 -12.81
N ASP A 149 -3.56 -22.02 -11.52
CA ASP A 149 -4.71 -22.54 -10.78
C ASP A 149 -5.69 -21.43 -10.36
N ASP A 150 -6.95 -21.52 -10.79
CA ASP A 150 -7.98 -20.52 -10.52
C ASP A 150 -8.27 -20.30 -9.02
N ALA A 151 -8.17 -21.34 -8.19
CA ALA A 151 -8.39 -21.21 -6.75
C ALA A 151 -7.22 -20.47 -6.09
N VAL A 152 -5.98 -20.78 -6.50
CA VAL A 152 -4.78 -20.06 -6.06
C VAL A 152 -4.82 -18.61 -6.50
N ILE A 153 -5.23 -18.32 -7.75
CA ILE A 153 -5.36 -16.94 -8.26
C ILE A 153 -6.39 -16.15 -7.46
N ARG A 154 -7.55 -16.75 -7.13
CA ARG A 154 -8.55 -16.08 -6.26
C ARG A 154 -8.02 -15.81 -4.86
N ALA A 155 -7.31 -16.77 -4.26
CA ALA A 155 -6.69 -16.60 -2.95
C ALA A 155 -5.60 -15.51 -2.97
N ALA A 156 -4.81 -15.47 -4.06
CA ALA A 156 -3.81 -14.44 -4.31
C ALA A 156 -4.48 -13.07 -4.43
N ALA A 157 -5.53 -12.94 -5.25
CA ALA A 157 -6.28 -11.69 -5.44
C ALA A 157 -6.73 -11.07 -4.11
N ALA A 158 -7.34 -11.89 -3.24
CA ALA A 158 -7.86 -11.44 -1.95
C ALA A 158 -6.79 -10.87 -1.00
N GLN A 159 -5.53 -11.29 -1.14
CA GLN A 159 -4.42 -10.84 -0.30
C GLN A 159 -3.54 -9.78 -0.98
N LEU A 160 -3.32 -9.90 -2.29
CA LEU A 160 -2.48 -9.00 -3.08
C LEU A 160 -3.17 -7.65 -3.31
N GLU A 161 -4.43 -7.64 -3.75
CA GLU A 161 -5.12 -6.40 -4.15
C GLU A 161 -5.20 -5.36 -3.02
N PRO A 162 -5.48 -5.72 -1.74
CA PRO A 162 -5.42 -4.75 -0.64
C PRO A 162 -4.03 -4.13 -0.42
N LEU A 163 -2.96 -4.89 -0.67
CA LEU A 163 -1.59 -4.37 -0.57
C LEU A 163 -1.26 -3.43 -1.75
N LEU A 164 -1.69 -3.80 -2.96
CA LEU A 164 -1.51 -3.03 -4.19
C LEU A 164 -2.33 -1.73 -4.17
N HIS A 165 -3.62 -1.81 -3.89
CA HIS A 165 -4.51 -0.65 -3.85
C HIS A 165 -4.16 0.28 -2.68
N GLY A 166 -3.69 -0.29 -1.57
CA GLY A 166 -3.29 0.46 -0.38
C GLY A 166 -1.89 1.08 -0.44
N GLY A 167 -1.07 0.78 -1.46
CA GLY A 167 0.30 1.29 -1.53
C GLY A 167 1.22 0.70 -0.45
N ARG A 168 1.02 -0.57 -0.10
CA ARG A 168 1.72 -1.24 1.01
C ARG A 168 2.70 -2.28 0.48
N ALA A 169 3.69 -2.60 1.32
CA ALA A 169 4.53 -3.77 1.16
C ALA A 169 4.09 -4.87 2.14
N GLY A 170 4.24 -6.13 1.74
CA GLY A 170 3.83 -7.25 2.59
C GLY A 170 4.09 -8.62 1.97
N LEU A 171 4.06 -9.63 2.82
CA LEU A 171 4.25 -11.02 2.45
C LEU A 171 2.89 -11.71 2.35
N VAL A 172 2.67 -12.44 1.25
CA VAL A 172 1.46 -13.23 0.99
C VAL A 172 1.86 -14.70 0.92
N ARG A 173 1.23 -15.53 1.75
CA ARG A 173 1.43 -16.99 1.75
C ARG A 173 0.17 -17.64 1.23
N LEU A 174 0.30 -18.44 0.17
CA LEU A 174 -0.79 -19.16 -0.44
C LEU A 174 -0.59 -20.65 -0.16
N ALA A 175 -1.65 -21.28 0.33
CA ALA A 175 -1.69 -22.73 0.37
C ALA A 175 -1.65 -23.26 -1.08
N PRO A 176 -1.00 -24.40 -1.33
CA PRO A 176 -1.08 -25.05 -2.62
C PRO A 176 -2.53 -25.44 -2.93
N ALA A 177 -2.84 -25.63 -4.22
CA ALA A 177 -4.12 -26.19 -4.61
C ALA A 177 -4.25 -27.61 -4.01
N GLU A 178 -5.16 -27.80 -3.06
CA GLU A 178 -5.51 -29.13 -2.58
C GLU A 178 -6.26 -29.86 -3.70
N GLY A 179 -5.64 -30.88 -4.29
CA GLY A 179 -6.35 -31.82 -5.13
C GLY A 179 -7.36 -32.60 -4.27
N CYS A 180 -8.65 -32.54 -4.61
CA CYS A 180 -9.66 -33.43 -4.05
C CYS A 180 -9.40 -34.88 -4.49
N GLY A 181 -8.45 -35.56 -3.85
CA GLY A 181 -8.07 -36.94 -4.15
C GLY A 181 -6.73 -37.28 -3.50
N GLY A 182 -6.73 -38.32 -2.65
CA GLY A 182 -5.63 -38.65 -1.75
C GLY A 182 -4.25 -38.80 -2.39
N SER A 183 -3.24 -38.57 -1.55
CA SER A 183 -1.80 -38.70 -1.81
C SER A 183 -1.26 -37.85 -2.97
N VAL A 184 -1.44 -36.53 -2.88
CA VAL A 184 -0.56 -35.58 -3.56
C VAL A 184 0.64 -35.34 -2.63
N PRO A 185 1.89 -35.28 -3.12
CA PRO A 185 3.01 -34.80 -2.31
C PRO A 185 2.64 -33.45 -1.70
N GLU A 186 3.02 -33.17 -0.44
CA GLU A 186 2.89 -31.85 0.18
C GLU A 186 3.51 -30.82 -0.76
N ALA A 187 2.68 -30.16 -1.56
CA ALA A 187 3.15 -29.10 -2.42
C ALA A 187 3.62 -27.97 -1.51
N GLU A 188 4.78 -27.40 -1.83
CA GLU A 188 5.32 -26.31 -1.02
C GLU A 188 4.44 -25.06 -1.14
N PRO A 189 4.23 -24.31 -0.05
CA PRO A 189 3.40 -23.11 -0.07
C PRO A 189 4.04 -22.04 -0.95
N ILE A 190 3.21 -21.37 -1.76
CA ILE A 190 3.69 -20.25 -2.58
C ILE A 190 3.85 -19.03 -1.68
N THR A 191 5.03 -18.42 -1.71
CA THR A 191 5.34 -17.24 -0.91
C THR A 191 5.64 -16.07 -1.84
N LEU A 192 4.81 -15.04 -1.76
CA LEU A 192 4.99 -13.82 -2.52
C LEU A 192 5.40 -12.67 -1.60
N PHE A 193 6.24 -11.78 -2.10
CA PHE A 193 6.46 -10.48 -1.51
C PHE A 193 5.98 -9.40 -2.47
N VAL A 194 5.20 -8.46 -1.94
CA VAL A 194 4.66 -7.33 -2.68
C VAL A 194 5.33 -6.06 -2.18
N GLU A 195 5.73 -5.21 -3.10
CA GLU A 195 6.21 -3.86 -2.84
C GLU A 195 5.46 -2.89 -3.73
N THR A 196 4.63 -2.05 -3.13
CA THR A 196 3.86 -1.05 -3.87
C THR A 196 4.36 0.36 -3.57
N ARG A 197 4.54 1.16 -4.63
CA ARG A 197 4.76 2.59 -4.57
C ARG A 197 3.63 3.31 -5.29
N LEU A 198 2.92 4.14 -4.54
CA LEU A 198 1.90 5.03 -5.06
C LEU A 198 2.30 6.49 -4.78
N PRO A 199 1.79 7.46 -5.55
CA PRO A 199 1.80 8.85 -5.16
C PRO A 199 1.18 9.05 -3.76
N ALA A 200 1.49 10.21 -3.17
CA ALA A 200 0.88 10.62 -1.90
C ALA A 200 -0.65 10.43 -1.96
N ALA A 201 -1.22 9.88 -0.89
CA ALA A 201 -2.67 9.78 -0.78
C ALA A 201 -3.27 11.20 -0.69
N ARG A 202 -4.49 11.37 -1.16
CA ARG A 202 -5.13 12.70 -1.20
C ARG A 202 -5.99 12.93 0.02
N MET A 203 -5.92 14.12 0.58
CA MET A 203 -6.86 14.59 1.62
C MET A 203 -7.62 15.80 1.06
N LEU A 204 -8.93 15.63 0.88
CA LEU A 204 -9.83 16.65 0.36
C LEU A 204 -10.58 17.29 1.53
N ILE A 205 -10.23 18.53 1.85
CA ILE A 205 -10.85 19.30 2.93
C ILE A 205 -11.89 20.24 2.32
N PHE A 206 -13.16 19.98 2.58
CA PHE A 206 -14.27 20.81 2.13
C PHE A 206 -14.72 21.75 3.24
N GLY A 207 -14.42 23.04 3.09
CA GLY A 207 -14.73 24.09 4.08
C GLY A 207 -13.50 24.88 4.49
N ALA A 208 -13.41 26.13 4.04
CA ALA A 208 -12.34 27.06 4.35
C ALA A 208 -12.60 27.79 5.69
N ASN A 209 -12.56 27.06 6.80
CA ASN A 209 -12.77 27.58 8.16
C ASN A 209 -11.58 27.28 9.09
N ASP A 210 -11.73 27.59 10.37
CA ASP A 210 -10.67 27.45 11.38
C ASP A 210 -10.27 25.97 11.57
N PHE A 211 -11.23 25.05 11.45
CA PHE A 211 -10.98 23.61 11.50
C PHE A 211 -10.20 23.13 10.28
N GLY A 212 -10.55 23.62 9.08
CA GLY A 212 -9.79 23.36 7.85
C GLY A 212 -8.35 23.88 7.96
N ALA A 213 -8.15 25.06 8.54
CA ALA A 213 -6.83 25.63 8.79
C ALA A 213 -5.99 24.78 9.76
N ALA A 214 -6.62 24.21 10.78
CA ALA A 214 -5.96 23.34 11.75
C ALA A 214 -5.66 21.93 11.20
N LEU A 215 -6.54 21.39 10.35
CA LEU A 215 -6.40 20.04 9.80
C LEU A 215 -5.34 19.97 8.69
N LEU A 216 -5.23 21.02 7.88
CA LEU A 216 -4.28 21.12 6.78
C LEU A 216 -2.83 20.73 7.18
N PRO A 217 -2.20 21.33 8.21
CA PRO A 217 -0.84 20.96 8.60
C PRO A 217 -0.74 19.52 9.11
N ALA A 218 -1.78 18.99 9.77
CA ALA A 218 -1.81 17.59 10.18
C ALA A 218 -1.85 16.63 8.97
N GLY A 219 -2.66 16.95 7.95
CA GLY A 219 -2.67 16.20 6.69
C GLY A 219 -1.31 16.19 6.00
N LYS A 220 -0.66 17.35 5.91
CA LYS A 220 0.70 17.47 5.36
C LYS A 220 1.73 16.67 6.14
N LEU A 221 1.68 16.72 7.47
CA LEU A 221 2.59 15.96 8.34
C LEU A 221 2.44 14.44 8.16
N LEU A 222 1.22 13.97 7.92
CA LEU A 222 0.92 12.55 7.64
C LEU A 222 1.27 12.12 6.21
N GLY A 223 1.77 13.03 5.37
CA GLY A 223 2.19 12.74 4.00
C GLY A 223 1.08 12.79 2.96
N TYR A 224 -0.08 13.40 3.27
CA TYR A 224 -1.14 13.60 2.28
C TYR A 224 -0.82 14.76 1.33
N GLU A 225 -1.28 14.63 0.09
CA GLU A 225 -1.51 15.75 -0.81
C GLU A 225 -2.85 16.41 -0.43
N VAL A 226 -2.78 17.60 0.16
CA VAL A 226 -3.93 18.27 0.77
C VAL A 226 -4.53 19.27 -0.21
N THR A 227 -5.79 19.04 -0.59
CA THR A 227 -6.60 20.03 -1.31
C THR A 227 -7.62 20.64 -0.36
N LEU A 228 -7.70 21.96 -0.30
CA LEU A 228 -8.77 22.66 0.40
C LEU A 228 -9.72 23.30 -0.62
N CYS A 229 -11.01 22.99 -0.52
CA CYS A 229 -12.06 23.44 -1.43
C CYS A 229 -13.18 24.15 -0.67
N ASP A 230 -13.55 25.35 -1.11
CA ASP A 230 -14.73 26.08 -0.61
C ASP A 230 -15.39 26.83 -1.77
N ALA A 231 -16.72 26.87 -1.79
CA ALA A 231 -17.47 27.54 -2.85
C ALA A 231 -17.33 29.07 -2.82
N ARG A 232 -16.85 29.64 -1.71
CA ARG A 232 -16.84 31.07 -1.46
C ARG A 232 -15.41 31.61 -1.61
N PRO A 233 -15.14 32.45 -2.64
CA PRO A 233 -13.81 33.00 -2.89
C PRO A 233 -13.22 33.73 -1.68
N ALA A 234 -14.04 34.47 -0.93
CA ALA A 234 -13.60 35.23 0.25
C ALA A 234 -13.03 34.36 1.38
N PHE A 235 -13.36 33.07 1.42
CA PHE A 235 -12.83 32.14 2.40
C PHE A 235 -11.62 31.38 1.86
N SER A 236 -11.70 30.84 0.64
CA SER A 236 -10.62 30.05 0.02
C SER A 236 -9.37 30.87 -0.31
N SER A 237 -9.49 32.20 -0.52
CA SER A 237 -8.36 33.07 -0.88
C SER A 237 -7.55 33.59 0.32
N GLN A 238 -7.83 33.13 1.54
CA GLN A 238 -7.15 33.64 2.73
C GLN A 238 -5.73 33.08 2.87
N GLY A 239 -4.78 33.93 3.25
CA GLY A 239 -3.36 33.56 3.37
C GLY A 239 -3.08 32.41 4.34
N ARG A 240 -3.96 32.17 5.32
CA ARG A 240 -3.84 31.06 6.28
C ARG A 240 -3.94 29.66 5.65
N PHE A 241 -4.40 29.55 4.41
CA PHE A 241 -4.53 28.27 3.70
C PHE A 241 -3.41 28.02 2.68
N LEU A 242 -2.44 28.94 2.54
CA LEU A 242 -1.34 28.83 1.56
C LEU A 242 -0.43 27.59 1.74
N GLY A 243 -0.56 26.87 2.86
CA GLY A 243 0.14 25.60 3.05
C GLY A 243 -0.52 24.39 2.39
N ALA A 244 -1.72 24.52 1.81
CA ALA A 244 -2.35 23.45 1.06
C ALA A 244 -1.59 23.26 -0.27
N ASP A 245 -1.54 22.03 -0.76
CA ASP A 245 -0.99 21.76 -2.09
C ASP A 245 -1.88 22.38 -3.18
N HIS A 246 -3.20 22.36 -2.95
CA HIS A 246 -4.19 22.94 -3.84
C HIS A 246 -5.23 23.75 -3.07
N LEU A 247 -5.48 24.97 -3.52
CA LEU A 247 -6.59 25.81 -3.07
C LEU A 247 -7.61 25.95 -4.20
N VAL A 248 -8.80 25.39 -3.99
CA VAL A 248 -9.84 25.33 -5.01
C VAL A 248 -11.03 26.17 -4.56
N THR A 249 -11.52 27.00 -5.48
CA THR A 249 -12.77 27.75 -5.29
C THR A 249 -13.84 27.16 -6.20
N ASP A 250 -14.55 26.15 -5.70
CA ASP A 250 -15.65 25.50 -6.41
C ASP A 250 -16.63 24.91 -5.40
N TRP A 251 -17.81 24.52 -5.88
CA TRP A 251 -18.78 23.78 -5.10
C TRP A 251 -18.21 22.40 -4.73
N PRO A 252 -18.21 22.03 -3.43
CA PRO A 252 -17.62 20.79 -2.96
C PRO A 252 -18.01 19.54 -3.77
N HIS A 253 -19.30 19.35 -4.02
CA HIS A 253 -19.82 18.20 -4.77
C HIS A 253 -19.38 18.18 -6.24
N ARG A 254 -19.28 19.35 -6.89
CA ARG A 254 -18.84 19.47 -8.29
C ARG A 254 -17.36 19.12 -8.41
N TYR A 255 -16.53 19.66 -7.52
CA TYR A 255 -15.12 19.33 -7.46
C TYR A 255 -14.92 17.84 -7.20
N LEU A 256 -15.59 17.28 -6.18
CA LEU A 256 -15.47 15.85 -5.86
C LEU A 256 -15.86 14.96 -7.05
N ALA A 257 -16.98 15.26 -7.73
CA ALA A 257 -17.41 14.51 -8.91
C ALA A 257 -16.40 14.62 -10.06
N ALA A 258 -15.81 15.79 -10.29
CA ALA A 258 -14.81 15.99 -11.34
C ALA A 258 -13.50 15.24 -11.05
N GLU A 259 -13.03 15.25 -9.79
CA GLU A 259 -11.86 14.49 -9.37
C GLU A 259 -12.07 12.99 -9.54
N ALA A 260 -13.28 12.51 -9.22
CA ALA A 260 -13.65 11.11 -9.35
C ALA A 260 -13.77 10.67 -10.81
N ALA A 261 -14.42 11.49 -11.66
CA ALA A 261 -14.55 11.24 -13.09
C ALA A 261 -13.18 11.23 -13.80
N ALA A 262 -12.23 12.05 -13.30
CA ALA A 262 -10.85 12.03 -13.77
C ALA A 262 -10.02 10.88 -13.18
N GLY A 263 -10.61 10.04 -12.33
CA GLY A 263 -9.97 8.88 -11.73
C GLY A 263 -8.84 9.23 -10.76
N ARG A 264 -8.91 10.41 -10.13
CA ARG A 264 -7.95 10.91 -9.13
C ARG A 264 -8.38 10.63 -7.69
N ILE A 265 -9.39 9.78 -7.50
CA ILE A 265 -9.83 9.30 -6.19
C ILE A 265 -9.56 7.80 -6.13
N ASP A 266 -8.92 7.37 -5.06
CA ASP A 266 -8.60 5.97 -4.77
C ASP A 266 -9.05 5.59 -3.35
N SER A 267 -8.84 4.32 -2.98
CA SER A 267 -9.21 3.78 -1.66
C SER A 267 -8.48 4.41 -0.48
N ARG A 268 -7.43 5.21 -0.73
CA ARG A 268 -6.63 5.94 0.28
C ARG A 268 -7.05 7.39 0.40
N THR A 269 -7.92 7.87 -0.48
CA THR A 269 -8.39 9.25 -0.49
C THR A 269 -9.26 9.52 0.73
N VAL A 270 -8.91 10.55 1.49
CA VAL A 270 -9.64 10.99 2.68
C VAL A 270 -10.48 12.21 2.32
N VAL A 271 -11.77 12.17 2.63
CA VAL A 271 -12.69 13.31 2.44
C VAL A 271 -13.09 13.85 3.81
N CYS A 272 -12.79 15.12 4.05
CA CYS A 272 -13.14 15.83 5.28
C CYS A 272 -14.21 16.87 4.96
N VAL A 273 -15.44 16.61 5.40
CA VAL A 273 -16.57 17.54 5.28
C VAL A 273 -16.58 18.44 6.52
N LEU A 274 -16.07 19.66 6.37
CA LEU A 274 -15.96 20.64 7.45
C LEU A 274 -16.83 21.87 7.20
N THR A 275 -17.78 21.78 6.27
CA THR A 275 -18.86 22.77 6.17
C THR A 275 -19.99 22.40 7.15
N HIS A 276 -20.89 23.35 7.39
CA HIS A 276 -22.10 23.13 8.20
C HIS A 276 -23.33 23.72 7.49
N ASP A 277 -23.20 23.97 6.19
CA ASP A 277 -24.26 24.53 5.38
C ASP A 277 -24.90 23.39 4.58
N PRO A 278 -26.17 23.06 4.83
CA PRO A 278 -26.90 22.02 4.09
C PRO A 278 -26.83 22.18 2.57
N LYS A 279 -26.66 23.42 2.07
CA LYS A 279 -26.48 23.73 0.66
C LYS A 279 -25.23 23.11 0.04
N PHE A 280 -24.18 22.89 0.84
CA PHE A 280 -22.92 22.29 0.41
C PHE A 280 -22.77 20.85 0.90
N ASP A 281 -23.12 20.57 2.16
CA ASP A 281 -22.85 19.27 2.79
C ASP A 281 -23.71 18.14 2.23
N ILE A 282 -25.01 18.37 2.05
CA ILE A 282 -25.93 17.34 1.55
C ILE A 282 -25.50 16.86 0.15
N PRO A 283 -25.35 17.73 -0.87
CA PRO A 283 -24.96 17.27 -2.20
C PRO A 283 -23.55 16.68 -2.23
N LEU A 284 -22.66 17.14 -1.33
CA LEU A 284 -21.31 16.56 -1.20
C LEU A 284 -21.36 15.14 -0.65
N LEU A 285 -22.15 14.90 0.40
CA LEU A 285 -22.32 13.58 1.01
C LEU A 285 -23.04 12.61 0.06
N GLU A 286 -24.04 13.09 -0.69
CA GLU A 286 -24.68 12.33 -1.76
C GLU A 286 -23.68 11.96 -2.87
N THR A 287 -22.81 12.89 -3.26
CA THR A 287 -21.76 12.59 -4.25
C THR A 287 -20.75 11.59 -3.69
N ALA A 288 -20.36 11.75 -2.42
CA ALA A 288 -19.41 10.85 -1.77
C ALA A 288 -19.99 9.44 -1.60
N SER A 289 -21.27 9.30 -1.24
CA SER A 289 -21.90 8.00 -0.98
C SER A 289 -21.88 7.05 -2.18
N ILE A 290 -21.93 7.60 -3.40
CA ILE A 290 -21.78 6.84 -4.65
C ILE A 290 -20.46 6.05 -4.70
N TRP A 291 -19.40 6.57 -4.07
CA TRP A 291 -18.07 5.95 -4.04
C TRP A 291 -17.83 5.08 -2.81
N ILE A 292 -18.54 5.38 -1.72
CA ILE A 292 -18.41 4.71 -0.43
C ILE A 292 -19.15 3.35 -0.43
N SER A 293 -19.94 3.04 -1.46
CA SER A 293 -20.67 1.78 -1.52
C SER A 293 -21.17 1.33 -2.90
N PRO A 294 -21.01 0.04 -3.22
CA PRO A 294 -22.10 -0.78 -3.75
C PRO A 294 -23.04 -1.31 -2.64
N MET A 295 -22.82 -0.96 -1.37
CA MET A 295 -23.56 -1.42 -0.17
C MET A 295 -24.65 -0.43 0.33
N TRP A 296 -25.10 0.51 -0.51
CA TRP A 296 -26.24 1.38 -0.23
C TRP A 296 -27.48 0.79 -0.94
N GLU A 297 -28.38 0.19 -0.17
CA GLU A 297 -29.78 0.07 -0.60
C GLU A 297 -30.49 1.38 -0.24
N PRO A 298 -31.25 2.00 -1.17
CA PRO A 298 -32.02 3.18 -0.84
C PRO A 298 -33.07 2.85 0.21
N TRP A 299 -33.05 3.58 1.33
CA TRP A 299 -34.13 3.57 2.30
C TRP A 299 -35.45 3.98 1.64
N VAL A 300 -36.44 3.08 1.62
CA VAL A 300 -37.81 3.34 1.17
C VAL A 300 -38.63 3.85 2.36
N PRO A 301 -39.27 5.03 2.30
CA PRO A 301 -40.08 5.53 3.42
C PRO A 301 -41.37 4.73 3.53
N GLY A 302 -41.50 3.92 4.59
CA GLY A 302 -42.76 3.27 4.90
C GLY A 302 -42.68 2.15 5.93
N ALA A 303 -42.60 2.48 7.21
CA ALA A 303 -43.40 1.91 8.30
C ALA A 303 -42.80 2.19 9.68
N ALA A 304 -43.67 2.65 10.58
CA ALA A 304 -43.59 2.54 12.04
C ALA A 304 -42.53 3.37 12.80
N THR A 305 -43.03 4.48 13.34
CA THR A 305 -42.82 5.00 14.70
C THR A 305 -42.01 4.11 15.65
N GLY A 306 -40.81 4.57 16.03
CA GLY A 306 -40.01 4.03 17.13
C GLY A 306 -38.80 4.91 17.39
N SER A 307 -38.69 5.42 18.61
CA SER A 307 -37.62 6.28 19.12
C SER A 307 -36.21 5.74 18.82
N GLY A 308 -35.29 6.65 18.49
CA GLY A 308 -33.96 6.36 18.01
C GLY A 308 -33.07 5.57 18.97
N SER A 309 -32.33 4.63 18.38
CA SER A 309 -30.97 4.21 18.72
C SER A 309 -30.48 3.40 17.53
N MET A 310 -29.45 3.88 16.83
CA MET A 310 -28.86 3.17 15.69
C MET A 310 -27.74 2.29 16.24
N ASP A 311 -28.10 1.11 16.73
CA ASP A 311 -27.16 0.09 17.18
C ASP A 311 -26.41 -0.48 15.97
N CYS A 312 -25.08 -0.33 15.96
CA CYS A 312 -24.20 -1.08 15.09
C CYS A 312 -24.13 -2.54 15.58
N LEU A 313 -24.99 -3.41 15.07
CA LEU A 313 -24.80 -4.87 15.18
C LEU A 313 -23.81 -5.34 14.11
N PRO A 314 -22.86 -6.24 14.44
CA PRO A 314 -21.85 -6.71 13.50
C PRO A 314 -22.48 -7.73 12.54
N ALA A 315 -22.57 -7.37 11.25
CA ALA A 315 -22.88 -8.34 10.21
C ALA A 315 -21.66 -9.24 9.98
N ALA A 316 -21.71 -10.43 10.60
CA ALA A 316 -20.83 -11.53 10.26
C ALA A 316 -21.06 -11.94 8.79
N SER A 317 -19.96 -12.19 8.08
CA SER A 317 -19.86 -12.79 6.74
C SER A 317 -20.39 -11.96 5.56
N ARG A 318 -19.49 -11.19 4.94
CA ARG A 318 -19.19 -11.23 3.48
C ARG A 318 -18.05 -10.25 3.18
N SER A 319 -17.06 -10.76 2.47
CA SER A 319 -15.80 -10.13 2.08
C SER A 319 -16.01 -9.01 1.05
N SER A 320 -15.72 -7.77 1.42
CA SER A 320 -15.39 -6.67 0.50
C SER A 320 -14.62 -5.57 1.27
N PRO A 321 -13.39 -5.21 0.87
CA PRO A 321 -12.60 -4.21 1.58
C PRO A 321 -12.82 -2.83 0.94
N SER A 322 -13.88 -2.12 1.34
CA SER A 322 -14.02 -0.68 1.08
C SER A 322 -14.06 0.08 2.40
N ASN A 323 -12.90 0.57 2.84
CA ASN A 323 -12.68 1.26 4.13
C ASN A 323 -13.21 2.71 4.17
N ALA A 324 -14.25 3.03 3.41
CA ALA A 324 -14.86 4.35 3.52
C ALA A 324 -15.93 4.31 4.63
N CYS A 325 -15.60 4.89 5.77
CA CYS A 325 -16.52 5.01 6.91
C CYS A 325 -16.87 6.50 7.07
N ILE A 326 -18.12 6.88 6.86
CA ILE A 326 -18.60 8.21 7.27
C ILE A 326 -18.72 8.19 8.79
N ARG A 327 -17.65 8.58 9.49
CA ARG A 327 -17.73 8.80 10.94
C ARG A 327 -18.29 10.19 11.18
N ARG A 328 -19.61 10.27 11.40
CA ARG A 328 -20.23 11.44 12.00
C ARG A 328 -19.93 11.37 13.50
N SER A 329 -19.02 12.21 13.99
CA SER A 329 -18.90 12.41 15.44
C SER A 329 -20.12 13.22 15.90
N ASP A 330 -20.90 12.67 16.83
CA ASP A 330 -22.07 13.31 17.43
C ASP A 330 -21.69 14.62 18.13
N TRP A 331 -21.86 15.74 17.43
CA TRP A 331 -21.73 17.09 18.00
C TRP A 331 -23.02 17.92 17.88
N ILE A 332 -24.15 17.29 17.53
CA ILE A 332 -25.46 17.94 17.60
C ILE A 332 -25.99 17.77 19.02
N SER A 333 -25.52 18.62 19.93
CA SER A 333 -26.23 19.07 21.15
C SER A 333 -25.44 20.19 21.83
N ALA A 334 -25.64 21.43 21.37
CA ALA A 334 -25.73 22.65 22.19
C ALA A 334 -25.95 23.88 21.29
N PRO A 335 -26.77 24.87 21.67
CA PRO A 335 -27.61 24.96 22.87
C PRO A 335 -29.06 24.48 22.65
#